data_AF-A0A654A3F8-F1
#
_entry.id   AF-A0A654A3F8-F1
#
_cell.length_a   1.000
_cell.length_b   1.000
_cell.length_c   1.000
_cell.angle_alpha   90.00
_cell.angle_beta   90.00
_cell.angle_gamma   90.00
#
_symmetry.space_group_name_H-M   'P 1'
#
loop_
_entity.id
_entity.type
_entity.pdbx_description
1 polymer ?
#
loop_
_entity_poly.entity_id
_entity_poly.type
_entity_poly.pdbx_seq_one_letter_code
_entity_poly.pdbx_strand_id
1 'polypeptide(L)'
;MPRMTCTNRKIDHLRRQIPGFACEPGCHDCCGPVTASSEEMARLPHKSVAEHDAALAHWNCVHLGPNGCEAYAQRPLICRLFGTTASLPCPRGRGPETPTAPDVEKQVHQLIASTRQVLV
;
A
#
# COMPACT_ATOMS: atom_id res chain seq x y z
N MET A 1 25.56 -1.67 2.03
CA MET A 1 24.55 -2.65 2.46
C MET A 1 23.46 -1.91 3.24
N PRO A 2 22.20 -1.89 2.79
CA PRO A 2 21.17 -1.13 3.45
C PRO A 2 21.00 -1.71 4.87
N ARG A 3 21.14 -0.83 5.86
CA ARG A 3 21.00 -1.16 7.28
C ARG A 3 19.56 -1.69 7.47
N MET A 4 19.37 -3.01 7.58
CA MET A 4 18.07 -3.61 7.85
C MET A 4 17.60 -3.13 9.22
N THR A 5 16.80 -2.06 9.22
CA THR A 5 16.18 -1.52 10.44
C THR A 5 15.16 -2.52 10.97
N CYS A 6 14.90 -2.51 12.29
CA CYS A 6 13.84 -3.31 12.89
C CYS A 6 12.48 -3.07 12.21
N THR A 7 12.24 -1.85 11.73
CA THR A 7 11.07 -1.45 10.93
C THR A 7 10.95 -2.27 9.64
N ASN A 8 12.02 -2.38 8.84
CA ASN A 8 12.01 -3.17 7.61
C ASN A 8 11.60 -4.64 7.86
N ARG A 9 12.12 -5.25 8.92
CA ARG A 9 11.76 -6.64 9.29
C ARG A 9 10.28 -6.77 9.67
N LYS A 10 9.74 -5.79 10.41
CA LYS A 10 8.31 -5.73 10.74
C LYS A 10 7.46 -5.58 9.48
N ILE A 11 7.85 -4.69 8.57
CA ILE A 11 7.17 -4.50 7.28
C ILE A 11 7.12 -5.83 6.52
N ASP A 12 8.25 -6.52 6.37
CA ASP A 12 8.32 -7.78 5.65
C ASP A 12 7.50 -8.89 6.32
N HIS A 13 7.46 -8.92 7.65
CA HIS A 13 6.66 -9.87 8.41
C HIS A 13 5.15 -9.63 8.24
N LEU A 14 4.70 -8.37 8.32
CA LEU A 14 3.29 -8.01 8.11
C LEU A 14 2.86 -8.24 6.66
N ARG A 15 3.72 -7.90 5.69
CA ARG A 15 3.45 -8.13 4.26
C ARG A 15 3.19 -9.59 3.91
N ARG A 16 3.82 -10.53 4.61
CA ARG A 16 3.60 -11.98 4.41
C ARG A 16 2.29 -12.48 5.01
N GLN A 17 1.74 -11.76 5.99
CA GLN A 17 0.49 -12.13 6.66
C GLN A 17 -0.74 -11.54 5.97
N ILE A 18 -0.57 -10.45 5.23
CA ILE A 18 -1.66 -9.83 4.48
C ILE A 18 -1.81 -10.57 3.15
N PRO A 19 -2.90 -11.32 2.94
CA PRO A 19 -3.18 -11.99 1.68
C PRO A 19 -3.30 -10.99 0.52
N GLY A 20 -2.84 -11.39 -0.66
CA GLY A 20 -3.09 -10.66 -1.90
C GLY A 20 -4.39 -11.11 -2.55
N PHE A 21 -4.96 -10.25 -3.39
CA PHE A 21 -6.04 -10.60 -4.31
C PHE A 21 -5.89 -9.82 -5.62
N ALA A 22 -6.43 -10.36 -6.71
CA ALA A 22 -6.44 -9.69 -7.99
C ALA A 22 -7.59 -8.67 -8.07
N CYS A 23 -7.28 -7.42 -8.40
CA CYS A 23 -8.28 -6.41 -8.72
C CYS A 23 -8.93 -6.75 -10.08
N GLU A 24 -10.13 -6.21 -10.33
CA GLU A 24 -10.73 -6.25 -11.66
C GLU A 24 -9.86 -5.49 -12.67
N PRO A 25 -9.81 -5.93 -13.95
CA PRO A 25 -9.12 -5.19 -14.99
C PRO A 25 -9.62 -3.75 -15.08
N GLY A 26 -8.72 -2.78 -15.01
CA GLY A 26 -9.06 -1.35 -15.03
C GLY A 26 -9.60 -0.80 -13.72
N CYS A 27 -9.64 -1.56 -12.62
CA CYS A 27 -10.05 -1.04 -11.33
C CYS A 27 -8.93 -0.22 -10.67
N HIS A 28 -9.22 1.06 -10.44
CA HIS A 28 -8.35 1.99 -9.71
C HIS A 28 -9.10 2.75 -8.61
N ASP A 29 -10.31 2.32 -8.26
CA ASP A 29 -11.19 3.00 -7.28
C ASP A 29 -10.56 3.08 -5.87
N CYS A 30 -9.66 2.16 -5.53
CA CYS A 30 -8.90 2.17 -4.27
C CYS A 30 -7.49 2.77 -4.40
N CYS A 31 -7.06 3.16 -5.59
CA CYS A 31 -5.71 3.64 -5.88
C CYS A 31 -5.64 5.17 -5.81
N GLY A 32 -5.81 5.71 -4.61
CA GLY A 32 -5.71 7.14 -4.32
C GLY A 32 -4.39 7.56 -3.67
N PRO A 33 -4.27 8.86 -3.29
CA PRO A 33 -3.14 9.36 -2.51
C PRO A 33 -3.12 8.67 -1.14
N VAL A 34 -2.04 7.96 -0.86
CA VAL A 34 -1.83 7.22 0.39
C VAL A 34 -0.51 7.63 0.99
N THR A 35 -0.40 7.49 2.30
CA THR A 35 0.88 7.66 2.99
C THR A 35 1.53 6.31 3.25
N ALA A 36 2.85 6.27 3.13
CA ALA A 36 3.66 5.11 3.47
C ALA A 36 4.83 5.53 4.37
N SER A 37 5.39 4.56 5.10
CA SER A 37 6.59 4.82 5.89
C SER A 37 7.78 5.18 4.99
N SER A 38 8.75 5.93 5.50
CA SER A 38 10.00 6.22 4.77
C SER A 38 10.71 4.95 4.27
N GLU A 39 10.66 3.85 5.04
CA GLU A 39 11.22 2.55 4.63
C GLU A 39 10.46 1.92 3.46
N GLU A 40 9.14 2.08 3.39
CA GLU A 40 8.35 1.62 2.24
C GLU A 40 8.57 2.51 1.02
N MET A 41 8.61 3.83 1.19
CA MET A 41 8.94 4.77 0.12
C MET A 41 10.29 4.48 -0.51
N ALA A 42 11.30 4.12 0.30
CA ALA A 42 12.63 3.76 -0.19
C ALA A 42 12.65 2.49 -1.06
N ARG A 43 11.58 1.67 -1.01
CA ARG A 43 11.43 0.45 -1.82
C ARG A 43 10.60 0.68 -3.08
N LEU A 44 9.89 1.80 -3.18
CA LEU A 44 9.07 2.14 -4.34
C LEU A 44 9.95 2.70 -5.48
N PRO A 45 9.53 2.54 -6.75
CA PRO A 45 10.19 3.20 -7.86
C PRO A 45 10.22 4.70 -7.65
N HIS A 46 11.35 5.35 -7.91
CA HIS A 46 11.42 6.81 -7.80
C HIS A 46 10.54 7.46 -8.87
N LYS A 47 9.69 8.40 -8.46
CA LYS A 47 8.87 9.25 -9.33
C LYS A 47 9.25 10.71 -9.12
N SER A 48 9.22 11.51 -10.18
CA SER A 48 9.52 12.94 -10.12
C SER A 48 8.42 13.73 -9.41
N VAL A 49 8.74 14.93 -8.92
CA VAL A 49 7.73 15.82 -8.30
C VAL A 49 6.59 16.12 -9.28
N ALA A 50 6.90 16.34 -10.55
CA ALA A 50 5.89 16.59 -11.58
C ALA A 50 4.91 15.42 -11.77
N GLU A 51 5.39 14.16 -11.67
CA GLU A 51 4.52 12.98 -11.72
C GLU A 51 3.62 12.91 -10.48
N HIS A 52 4.15 13.20 -9.29
CA HIS A 52 3.34 13.23 -8.07
C HIS A 52 2.27 14.33 -8.12
N ASP A 53 2.62 15.53 -8.58
CA ASP A 53 1.67 16.65 -8.70
C ASP A 53 0.58 16.34 -9.73
N ALA A 54 0.93 15.74 -10.87
CA ALA A 54 -0.06 15.32 -11.86
C ALA A 54 -1.01 14.25 -11.31
N ALA A 55 -0.47 13.25 -10.59
CA ALA A 55 -1.29 12.21 -9.95
C ALA A 55 -2.22 12.80 -8.88
N LEU A 56 -1.71 13.69 -8.04
CA LEU A 56 -2.45 14.36 -6.97
C LEU A 56 -3.55 15.28 -7.53
N ALA A 57 -3.30 15.98 -8.64
CA ALA A 57 -4.32 16.79 -9.33
C ALA A 57 -5.52 15.95 -9.79
N HIS A 58 -5.30 14.67 -10.07
CA HIS A 58 -6.34 13.70 -10.43
C HIS A 58 -6.79 12.80 -9.27
N TRP A 59 -6.33 13.05 -8.03
CA TRP A 59 -6.61 12.22 -6.85
C TRP A 59 -6.23 10.73 -7.03
N ASN A 60 -5.22 10.47 -7.85
CA ASN A 60 -4.72 9.14 -8.16
C ASN A 60 -3.37 8.88 -7.48
N CYS A 61 -3.02 7.60 -7.32
CA CYS A 61 -1.66 7.21 -6.93
C CYS A 61 -0.68 7.39 -8.10
N VAL A 62 0.51 7.94 -7.82
CA VAL A 62 1.59 8.14 -8.83
C VAL A 62 2.09 6.85 -9.48
N HIS A 63 1.87 5.70 -8.84
CA HIS A 63 2.25 4.37 -9.34
C HIS A 63 1.12 3.65 -10.08
N LEU A 64 -0.01 4.32 -10.31
CA LEU A 64 -1.09 3.77 -11.12
C LEU A 64 -0.77 3.97 -12.61
N GLY A 65 -0.49 2.87 -13.30
CA GLY A 65 -0.35 2.84 -14.76
C GLY A 65 -1.64 2.43 -15.46
N PRO A 66 -1.66 2.39 -16.81
CA PRO A 66 -2.84 2.07 -17.60
C PRO A 66 -3.39 0.66 -17.37
N ASN A 67 -2.53 -0.27 -16.93
CA ASN A 67 -2.87 -1.67 -16.69
C ASN A 67 -2.95 -2.01 -15.18
N GLY A 68 -2.94 -1.01 -14.30
CA GLY A 68 -2.95 -1.19 -12.85
C GLY A 68 -1.67 -0.70 -12.17
N CYS A 69 -1.43 -1.15 -10.94
CA CYS A 69 -0.32 -0.67 -10.12
C CYS A 69 1.04 -1.17 -10.63
N GLU A 70 1.90 -0.26 -11.10
CA GLU A 70 3.25 -0.56 -11.58
C GLU A 70 4.17 -1.03 -10.43
N ALA A 71 3.85 -0.62 -9.20
CA ALA A 71 4.58 -1.00 -7.99
C ALA A 71 3.89 -2.14 -7.21
N TYR A 72 3.06 -2.98 -7.86
CA TYR A 72 2.22 -3.98 -7.17
C TYR A 72 3.02 -4.86 -6.20
N ALA A 73 4.20 -5.32 -6.64
CA ALA A 73 5.09 -6.14 -5.83
C ALA A 73 5.58 -5.42 -4.58
N GLN A 74 5.80 -4.10 -4.62
CA GLN A 74 6.32 -3.29 -3.51
C GLN A 74 5.25 -2.48 -2.78
N ARG A 75 3.96 -2.64 -3.11
CA ARG A 75 2.83 -1.92 -2.49
C ARG A 75 2.98 -1.76 -0.97
N PRO A 76 2.81 -0.52 -0.45
CA PRO A 76 2.78 -0.26 0.97
C PRO A 76 1.75 -1.13 1.71
N LEU A 77 1.98 -1.34 3.00
CA LEU A 77 1.10 -2.08 3.89
C LEU A 77 -0.31 -1.52 3.87
N ILE A 78 -0.48 -0.19 3.90
CA ILE A 78 -1.80 0.45 3.85
C ILE A 78 -2.54 0.07 2.56
N CYS A 79 -1.86 0.06 1.41
CA CYS A 79 -2.45 -0.34 0.14
C CYS A 79 -2.91 -1.80 0.16
N ARG A 80 -2.23 -2.67 0.92
CA ARG A 80 -2.58 -4.10 1.03
C ARG A 80 -3.75 -4.35 1.98
N LEU A 81 -4.00 -3.46 2.95
CA LEU A 81 -5.17 -3.55 3.81
C LEU A 81 -6.47 -3.28 3.05
N PHE A 82 -6.45 -2.40 2.04
CA PHE A 82 -7.60 -2.17 1.17
C PHE A 82 -8.06 -3.44 0.46
N GLY A 83 -9.31 -3.81 0.71
CA GLY A 83 -9.96 -5.02 0.20
C GLY A 83 -9.61 -6.29 0.96
N THR A 84 -8.75 -6.24 1.97
CA THR A 84 -8.39 -7.41 2.78
C THR A 84 -8.88 -7.31 4.22
N THR A 85 -9.31 -6.14 4.69
CA THR A 85 -9.91 -5.95 6.02
C THR A 85 -11.35 -5.46 5.92
N ALA A 86 -12.12 -5.67 7.00
CA ALA A 86 -13.49 -5.17 7.10
C ALA A 86 -13.55 -3.63 7.23
N SER A 87 -12.50 -3.02 7.80
CA SER A 87 -12.42 -1.56 7.98
C SER A 87 -12.14 -0.82 6.66
N LEU A 88 -11.43 -1.47 5.74
CA LEU A 88 -11.07 -0.93 4.43
C LEU A 88 -11.60 -1.85 3.32
N PRO A 89 -12.93 -1.97 3.14
CA PRO A 89 -13.48 -2.86 2.15
C PRO A 89 -13.17 -2.37 0.73
N CYS A 90 -13.09 -3.30 -0.23
CA CYS A 90 -13.01 -2.93 -1.63
C CYS A 90 -14.37 -2.37 -2.10
N PRO A 91 -14.42 -1.22 -2.79
CA PRO A 91 -15.68 -0.66 -3.31
C PRO A 91 -16.38 -1.57 -4.32
N ARG A 92 -15.64 -2.49 -4.95
CA ARG A 92 -16.17 -3.51 -5.88
C ARG A 92 -16.53 -4.84 -5.20
N GLY A 93 -16.43 -4.92 -3.86
CA GLY A 93 -16.68 -6.16 -3.12
C GLY A 93 -15.67 -7.28 -3.39
N ARG A 94 -14.48 -6.94 -3.92
CA ARG A 94 -13.38 -7.89 -4.10
C ARG A 94 -12.59 -8.06 -2.81
N GLY A 95 -12.06 -9.25 -2.60
CA GLY A 95 -11.19 -9.56 -1.48
C GLY A 95 -10.64 -10.98 -1.57
N PRO A 96 -9.68 -11.31 -0.71
CA PRO A 96 -9.18 -12.68 -0.56
C PRO A 96 -10.26 -13.57 0.09
N GLU A 97 -10.17 -14.89 -0.10
CA GLU A 97 -11.06 -15.86 0.54
C GLU A 97 -11.00 -15.75 2.08
N THR A 98 -9.79 -15.60 2.60
CA THR A 98 -9.53 -15.35 4.02
C THR A 98 -9.11 -13.90 4.19
N PRO A 99 -9.89 -13.05 4.88
CA PRO A 99 -9.49 -11.69 5.16
C PRO A 99 -8.29 -11.62 6.10
N THR A 100 -7.58 -10.50 6.07
CA THR A 100 -6.50 -10.18 7.00
C THR A 100 -7.03 -10.20 8.43
N ALA A 101 -6.30 -10.86 9.33
CA ALA A 101 -6.69 -10.95 10.72
C ALA A 101 -6.67 -9.56 11.41
N PRO A 102 -7.62 -9.24 12.30
CA PRO A 102 -7.72 -7.91 12.93
C PRO A 102 -6.48 -7.51 13.74
N ASP A 103 -5.74 -8.49 14.28
CA ASP A 103 -4.48 -8.25 14.98
C ASP A 103 -3.36 -7.79 14.03
N VAL A 104 -3.32 -8.32 12.80
CA VAL A 104 -2.38 -7.90 11.75
C VAL A 104 -2.69 -6.47 11.30
N GLU A 105 -3.98 -6.17 11.06
CA GLU A 105 -4.44 -4.81 10.76
C GLU A 105 -4.02 -3.82 11.86
N LYS A 106 -4.27 -4.17 13.14
CA LYS A 106 -3.85 -3.35 14.29
C LYS A 106 -2.35 -3.12 14.33
N GLN A 107 -1.53 -4.14 14.06
CA GLN A 107 -0.08 -4.00 14.02
C GLN A 107 0.39 -3.09 12.88
N VAL A 108 -0.27 -3.13 11.72
CA VAL A 108 0.00 -2.20 10.61
C VAL A 108 -0.33 -0.76 11.03
N HIS A 109 -1.49 -0.50 11.64
CA HIS A 109 -1.83 0.83 12.12
C HIS A 109 -0.84 1.35 13.19
N GLN A 110 -0.40 0.49 14.10
CA GLN A 110 0.63 0.83 15.09
C GLN A 110 1.97 1.17 14.42
N LEU A 111 2.35 0.45 13.37
CA LEU A 111 3.56 0.75 12.60
C LEU A 111 3.43 2.10 11.89
N ILE A 112 2.30 2.37 11.24
CA ILE A 112 2.01 3.65 10.57
C ILE A 112 2.06 4.80 11.59
N ALA A 113 1.45 4.64 12.76
CA ALA A 113 1.46 5.65 13.82
C ALA A 113 2.85 5.88 14.45
N SER A 114 3.75 4.90 14.39
CA SER A 114 5.09 4.97 15.00
C SER A 114 6.22 5.31 14.01
N THR A 115 5.91 5.47 12.73
CA THR A 115 6.89 5.76 11.67
C THR A 115 6.56 7.07 10.97
N ARG A 116 7.59 7.73 10.42
CA ARG A 116 7.40 8.94 9.60
C ARG A 116 6.63 8.56 8.34
N GLN A 117 5.47 9.17 8.17
CA GLN A 117 4.63 9.00 6.99
C GLN A 117 5.01 10.01 5.91
N VAL A 118 5.11 9.52 4.68
CA VAL A 118 5.42 10.28 3.47
C VAL A 118 4.33 9.99 2.46
N LEU A 119 3.87 11.02 1.75
CA LEU A 119 2.89 10.87 0.69
C LEU A 119 3.53 10.12 -0.49
N VAL A 120 2.87 9.03 -0.91
CA VAL A 120 3.19 8.24 -2.10
C VAL A 120 2.62 8.92 -3.33
#